data_AF-A0A6C0BG74-F1
#
_entry.id   AF-A0A6C0BG74-F1
#
_cell.length_a   1.000
_cell.length_b   1.000
_cell.length_c   1.000
_cell.angle_alpha   90.00
_cell.angle_beta   90.00
_cell.angle_gamma   90.00
#
_symmetry.space_group_name_H-M   'P 1'
#
loop_
_entity.id
_entity.type
_entity.pdbx_description
1 polymer ?
#
loop_
_entity_poly.entity_id
_entity_poly.type
_entity_poly.pdbx_seq_one_letter_code
_entity_poly.pdbx_strand_id
1 'polypeptide(L)'
;MDLPSKGMDVTVLKNAVQQQLSATSGLYSLQLQNHIYGCFIIMEDIAQKTVDFSENKLVGPSYSFDMKERFSQIGIRYGFAMDTKLTLKEYPASYQDAWLQTFRDLGVLQDIEYVDAIEECLIEIIQQQVKPEDAYFVQALGSGSLPQIWIDKALSLLSEKPVESVPVAETTETTETDNVQHTGISKALTEKPIKSVKPKHLAVTRRRHVAESVTNKHLSKTRRSRH
;
A
#
# COMPACT_ATOMS: atom_id res chain seq x y z
N MET A 1 -6.37 20.41 -34.03
CA MET A 1 -5.78 19.12 -33.61
C MET A 1 -6.22 18.93 -32.19
N ASP A 2 -7.34 18.25 -32.01
CA ASP A 2 -7.89 17.96 -30.70
C ASP A 2 -7.01 16.91 -30.03
N LEU A 3 -6.40 17.28 -28.91
CA LEU A 3 -5.80 16.32 -28.00
C LEU A 3 -6.94 15.43 -27.50
N PRO A 4 -6.89 14.11 -27.66
CA PRO A 4 -7.88 13.24 -27.05
C PRO A 4 -7.86 13.51 -25.55
N SER A 5 -9.02 13.79 -24.94
CA SER A 5 -9.15 13.76 -23.49
C SER A 5 -8.86 12.32 -23.08
N LYS A 6 -7.60 12.07 -22.74
CA LYS A 6 -7.09 10.76 -22.37
C LYS A 6 -7.66 10.47 -20.99
N GLY A 7 -8.91 9.98 -20.94
CA GLY A 7 -9.40 9.29 -19.76
C GLY A 7 -8.40 8.19 -19.47
N MET A 8 -7.63 8.36 -18.41
CA MET A 8 -6.51 7.48 -18.14
C MET A 8 -7.07 6.10 -17.84
N ASP A 9 -6.67 5.11 -18.65
CA ASP A 9 -7.31 3.80 -18.66
C ASP A 9 -6.79 2.93 -17.52
N VAL A 10 -7.41 3.07 -16.35
CA VAL A 10 -7.14 2.22 -15.17
C VAL A 10 -7.65 0.78 -15.33
N THR A 11 -8.36 0.47 -16.43
CA THR A 11 -9.11 -0.79 -16.59
C THR A 11 -8.19 -2.01 -16.62
N VAL A 12 -7.04 -1.90 -17.27
CA VAL A 12 -6.08 -3.01 -17.39
C VAL A 12 -5.55 -3.41 -16.02
N LEU A 13 -5.09 -2.43 -15.24
CA LEU A 13 -4.60 -2.67 -13.88
C LEU A 13 -5.71 -3.16 -12.96
N LYS A 14 -6.89 -2.53 -13.02
CA LYS A 14 -8.08 -2.93 -12.27
C LYS A 14 -8.39 -4.40 -12.47
N ASN A 15 -8.50 -4.85 -13.71
CA ASN A 15 -8.85 -6.23 -14.03
C ASN A 15 -7.78 -7.21 -13.51
N ALA A 16 -6.50 -6.89 -13.69
CA ALA A 16 -5.41 -7.73 -13.24
C ALA A 16 -5.36 -7.86 -11.71
N VAL A 17 -5.52 -6.76 -10.98
CA VAL A 17 -5.57 -6.74 -9.51
C VAL A 17 -6.82 -7.44 -8.99
N GLN A 18 -7.98 -7.19 -9.61
CA GLN A 18 -9.25 -7.83 -9.22
C GLN A 18 -9.20 -9.34 -9.41
N GLN A 19 -8.63 -9.83 -10.52
CA GLN A 19 -8.43 -11.26 -10.74
C GLN A 19 -7.54 -11.86 -9.64
N GLN A 20 -6.46 -11.16 -9.27
CA GLN A 20 -5.51 -11.65 -8.28
C GLN A 20 -6.06 -11.66 -6.85
N LEU A 21 -6.91 -10.70 -6.50
CA LEU A 21 -7.55 -10.61 -5.19
C LEU A 21 -8.73 -11.57 -5.02
N SER A 22 -9.29 -12.08 -6.11
CA SER A 22 -10.46 -12.94 -6.07
C SER A 22 -10.23 -14.18 -5.19
N ALA A 23 -11.10 -14.36 -4.20
CA ALA A 23 -11.07 -15.48 -3.23
C ALA A 23 -9.77 -15.63 -2.42
N THR A 24 -8.98 -14.56 -2.26
CA THR A 24 -7.77 -14.58 -1.42
C THR A 24 -8.10 -14.48 0.07
N SER A 25 -7.32 -15.17 0.91
CA SER A 25 -7.45 -15.10 2.38
C SER A 25 -6.14 -15.44 3.08
N GLY A 26 -6.05 -15.13 4.38
CA GLY A 26 -4.91 -15.49 5.22
C GLY A 26 -3.58 -14.90 4.74
N LEU A 27 -2.49 -15.68 4.85
CA LEU A 27 -1.14 -15.22 4.54
C LEU A 27 -0.98 -14.72 3.10
N TYR A 28 -1.66 -15.37 2.14
CA TYR A 28 -1.58 -14.96 0.75
C TYR A 28 -2.26 -13.61 0.51
N SER A 29 -3.41 -13.37 1.15
CA SER A 29 -4.07 -12.05 1.09
C SER A 29 -3.18 -10.96 1.68
N LEU A 30 -2.51 -11.24 2.80
CA LEU A 30 -1.54 -10.33 3.41
C LEU A 30 -0.34 -10.05 2.49
N GLN A 31 0.25 -11.08 1.88
CA GLN A 31 1.34 -10.97 0.90
C GLN A 31 0.95 -10.08 -0.28
N LEU A 32 -0.21 -10.37 -0.89
CA LEU A 32 -0.70 -9.66 -2.05
C LEU A 32 -1.00 -8.20 -1.73
N GLN A 33 -1.67 -7.91 -0.62
CA GLN A 33 -1.95 -6.53 -0.21
C GLN A 33 -0.70 -5.74 0.15
N ASN A 34 0.29 -6.37 0.79
CA ASN A 34 1.59 -5.75 1.05
C ASN A 34 2.33 -5.41 -0.26
N HIS A 35 2.23 -6.31 -1.25
CA HIS A 35 2.78 -6.07 -2.58
C HIS A 35 2.05 -4.95 -3.34
N ILE A 36 0.71 -4.94 -3.33
CA ILE A 36 -0.10 -3.87 -3.94
C ILE A 36 0.25 -2.52 -3.31
N TYR A 37 0.37 -2.48 -1.97
CA TYR A 37 0.82 -1.29 -1.25
C TYR A 37 2.17 -0.80 -1.75
N GLY A 38 3.16 -1.69 -1.84
CA GLY A 38 4.48 -1.31 -2.34
C GLY A 38 4.45 -0.81 -3.80
N CYS A 39 3.60 -1.38 -4.64
CA CYS A 39 3.41 -0.87 -6.01
C CYS A 39 2.80 0.53 -6.02
N PHE A 40 1.82 0.78 -5.18
CA PHE A 40 1.21 2.11 -5.02
C PHE A 40 2.24 3.16 -4.60
N ILE A 41 3.07 2.88 -3.59
CA ILE A 41 4.15 3.81 -3.17
C ILE A 41 5.11 4.11 -4.32
N ILE A 42 5.49 3.10 -5.11
CA ILE A 42 6.36 3.30 -6.28
C ILE A 42 5.69 4.23 -7.31
N MET A 43 4.38 4.14 -7.50
CA MET A 43 3.66 5.07 -8.39
C MET A 43 3.74 6.51 -7.91
N GLU A 44 3.52 6.74 -6.61
CA GLU A 44 3.65 8.07 -6.01
C GLU A 44 5.05 8.62 -6.21
N ASP A 45 6.07 7.80 -5.95
CA ASP A 45 7.48 8.17 -6.10
C ASP A 45 7.82 8.55 -7.56
N ILE A 46 7.33 7.78 -8.54
CA ILE A 46 7.50 8.09 -9.97
C ILE A 46 6.78 9.40 -10.33
N ALA A 47 5.52 9.57 -9.93
CA ALA A 47 4.74 10.76 -10.24
C ALA A 47 5.35 12.03 -9.62
N GLN A 48 5.89 11.92 -8.40
CA GLN A 48 6.56 13.01 -7.69
C GLN A 48 8.01 13.22 -8.12
N LYS A 49 8.54 12.38 -9.02
CA LYS A 49 9.93 12.44 -9.54
C LYS A 49 10.99 12.24 -8.46
N THR A 50 10.67 11.47 -7.41
CA THR A 50 11.66 11.04 -6.42
C THR A 50 12.51 9.89 -6.95
N VAL A 51 11.97 9.15 -7.92
CA VAL A 51 12.63 8.07 -8.66
C VAL A 51 12.27 8.18 -10.15
N ASP A 52 13.17 7.70 -10.99
CA ASP A 52 12.93 7.53 -12.42
C ASP A 52 12.59 6.07 -12.73
N PHE A 53 11.69 5.86 -13.70
CA PHE A 53 11.38 4.52 -14.18
C PHE A 53 11.57 4.43 -15.70
N SER A 54 12.53 3.60 -16.13
CA SER A 54 12.81 3.34 -17.55
C SER A 54 13.31 1.91 -17.73
N GLU A 55 12.98 1.29 -18.88
CA GLU A 55 13.44 -0.08 -19.21
C GLU A 55 13.19 -1.13 -18.11
N ASN A 56 12.06 -1.02 -17.40
CA ASN A 56 11.72 -1.84 -16.23
C ASN A 56 12.65 -1.69 -15.02
N LYS A 57 13.45 -0.63 -14.96
CA LYS A 57 14.31 -0.31 -13.83
C LYS A 57 13.79 0.92 -13.11
N LEU A 58 13.64 0.78 -11.81
CA LEU A 58 13.45 1.89 -10.89
C LEU A 58 14.83 2.42 -10.48
N VAL A 59 15.09 3.71 -10.71
CA VAL A 59 16.37 4.35 -10.45
C VAL A 59 16.14 5.48 -9.46
N GLY A 60 16.73 5.34 -8.27
CA GLY A 60 16.80 6.39 -7.28
C GLY A 60 18.20 7.02 -7.24
N PRO A 61 18.45 8.00 -6.34
CA PRO A 61 19.72 8.71 -6.26
C PRO A 61 20.94 7.82 -5.97
N SER A 62 20.74 6.72 -5.24
CA SER A 62 21.81 5.83 -4.76
C SER A 62 21.58 4.36 -5.07
N TYR A 63 20.52 4.01 -5.81
CA TYR A 63 20.14 2.63 -6.06
C TYR A 63 19.47 2.44 -7.41
N SER A 64 19.53 1.21 -7.90
CA SER A 64 18.75 0.76 -9.05
C SER A 64 18.13 -0.60 -8.73
N PHE A 65 16.89 -0.79 -9.17
CA PHE A 65 16.12 -1.99 -8.90
C PHE A 65 15.43 -2.46 -10.18
N ASP A 66 15.75 -3.68 -10.62
CA ASP A 66 15.08 -4.29 -11.76
C ASP A 66 13.69 -4.78 -11.32
N MET A 67 12.66 -4.05 -11.74
CA MET A 67 11.27 -4.29 -11.35
C MET A 67 10.71 -5.54 -12.02
N LYS A 68 11.31 -6.03 -13.12
CA LYS A 68 10.85 -7.25 -13.77
C LYS A 68 11.39 -8.48 -13.05
N GLU A 69 12.68 -8.50 -12.73
CA GLU A 69 13.31 -9.63 -12.06
C GLU A 69 12.91 -9.75 -10.59
N ARG A 70 12.67 -8.61 -9.93
CA ARG A 70 12.42 -8.55 -8.48
C ARG A 70 11.01 -8.13 -8.12
N PHE A 71 10.08 -8.26 -9.05
CA PHE A 71 8.68 -7.88 -8.87
C PHE A 71 8.06 -8.44 -7.58
N SER A 72 8.22 -9.74 -7.34
CA SER A 72 7.75 -10.44 -6.14
C SER A 72 8.21 -9.83 -4.80
N GLN A 73 9.30 -9.07 -4.81
CA GLN A 73 9.94 -8.48 -3.63
C GLN A 73 9.51 -7.03 -3.37
N ILE A 74 8.68 -6.42 -4.23
CA ILE A 74 8.24 -5.02 -4.08
C ILE A 74 7.66 -4.78 -2.68
N GLY A 75 6.76 -5.65 -2.22
CA GLY A 75 6.15 -5.52 -0.89
C GLY A 75 7.15 -5.55 0.27
N ILE A 76 8.29 -6.23 0.14
CA ILE A 76 9.30 -6.28 1.21
C ILE A 76 10.08 -4.96 1.30
N ARG A 77 10.21 -4.26 0.16
CA ARG A 77 10.99 -3.01 0.07
C ARG A 77 10.15 -1.76 0.29
N TYR A 78 8.91 -1.77 -0.22
CA TYR A 78 8.03 -0.60 -0.28
C TYR A 78 6.68 -0.83 0.40
N GLY A 79 6.40 -2.06 0.86
CA GLY A 79 5.16 -2.40 1.54
C GLY A 79 5.08 -1.85 2.96
N PHE A 80 3.94 -2.09 3.61
CA PHE A 80 3.70 -1.72 5.00
C PHE A 80 4.36 -2.70 6.01
N ALA A 81 4.91 -3.81 5.54
CA ALA A 81 5.65 -4.79 6.34
C ALA A 81 6.85 -5.37 5.59
N MET A 82 8.01 -5.39 6.25
CA MET A 82 9.31 -5.75 5.67
C MET A 82 9.77 -7.16 6.12
N ASP A 83 8.92 -8.17 5.94
CA ASP A 83 9.23 -9.57 6.29
C ASP A 83 9.40 -10.41 5.02
N THR A 84 10.45 -11.24 4.94
CA THR A 84 10.73 -12.06 3.75
C THR A 84 9.66 -13.12 3.48
N LYS A 85 8.91 -13.55 4.50
CA LYS A 85 7.73 -14.40 4.36
C LYS A 85 6.60 -13.71 3.61
N LEU A 86 6.66 -12.38 3.45
CA LEU A 86 5.70 -11.60 2.66
C LEU A 86 6.06 -11.50 1.17
N THR A 87 7.08 -12.21 0.70
CA THR A 87 7.35 -12.33 -0.75
C THR A 87 6.12 -12.85 -1.47
N LEU A 88 5.67 -12.18 -2.52
CA LEU A 88 4.55 -12.64 -3.34
C LEU A 88 5.05 -13.75 -4.28
N LYS A 89 4.80 -15.01 -3.92
CA LYS A 89 5.36 -16.17 -4.62
C LYS A 89 4.64 -16.51 -5.92
N GLU A 90 3.33 -16.34 -5.94
CA GLU A 90 2.46 -16.81 -7.02
C GLU A 90 1.66 -15.63 -7.59
N TYR A 91 1.82 -15.40 -8.89
CA TYR A 91 1.04 -14.43 -9.65
C TYR A 91 1.08 -14.73 -11.14
N PRO A 92 0.01 -14.42 -11.89
CA PRO A 92 -0.01 -14.54 -13.34
C PRO A 92 0.86 -13.44 -13.96
N ALA A 93 1.43 -13.72 -15.13
CA ALA A 93 2.22 -12.73 -15.88
C ALA A 93 1.43 -11.44 -16.16
N SER A 94 0.12 -11.57 -16.42
CA SER A 94 -0.77 -10.42 -16.64
C SER A 94 -0.81 -9.42 -15.47
N TYR A 95 -0.66 -9.90 -14.24
CA TYR A 95 -0.58 -9.05 -13.05
C TYR A 95 0.70 -8.21 -13.06
N GLN A 96 1.84 -8.85 -13.31
CA GLN A 96 3.12 -8.16 -13.42
C GLN A 96 3.13 -7.17 -14.59
N ASP A 97 2.68 -7.60 -15.77
CA ASP A 97 2.69 -6.79 -16.98
C ASP A 97 1.83 -5.52 -16.82
N ALA A 98 0.67 -5.63 -16.16
CA ALA A 98 -0.20 -4.49 -15.89
C ALA A 98 0.46 -3.45 -14.97
N TRP A 99 1.12 -3.88 -13.91
CA TRP A 99 1.87 -2.98 -13.02
C TRP A 99 3.05 -2.33 -13.73
N LEU A 100 3.87 -3.12 -14.43
CA LEU A 100 5.01 -2.59 -15.19
C LEU A 100 4.55 -1.60 -16.27
N GLN A 101 3.41 -1.84 -16.93
CA GLN A 101 2.83 -0.90 -17.89
C GLN A 101 2.40 0.39 -17.20
N THR A 102 1.74 0.29 -16.05
CA THR A 102 1.33 1.45 -15.25
C THR A 102 2.53 2.31 -14.85
N PHE A 103 3.62 1.69 -14.40
CA PHE A 103 4.86 2.41 -14.08
C PHE A 103 5.48 3.08 -15.31
N ARG A 104 5.46 2.43 -16.49
CA ARG A 104 5.92 3.04 -17.74
C ARG A 104 5.08 4.26 -18.10
N ASP A 105 3.76 4.15 -18.01
CA ASP A 105 2.85 5.25 -18.32
C ASP A 105 3.09 6.42 -17.37
N LEU A 106 3.26 6.16 -16.06
CA LEU A 106 3.62 7.19 -15.08
C LEU A 106 5.02 7.78 -15.30
N GLY A 107 6.00 6.99 -15.73
CA GLY A 107 7.33 7.51 -16.06
C GLY A 107 7.31 8.57 -17.16
N VAL A 108 6.30 8.52 -18.04
CA VAL A 108 6.08 9.51 -19.11
C VAL A 108 5.16 10.65 -18.66
N LEU A 109 4.04 10.32 -18.01
CA LEU A 109 2.99 11.29 -17.66
C LEU A 109 3.35 12.10 -16.41
N GLN A 110 3.96 11.46 -15.42
CA GLN A 110 4.27 12.03 -14.10
C GLN A 110 3.06 12.71 -13.45
N ASP A 111 1.90 12.07 -13.60
CA ASP A 111 0.59 12.61 -13.26
C ASP A 111 0.11 12.06 -11.91
N ILE A 112 0.01 12.92 -10.91
CA ILE A 112 -0.43 12.53 -9.56
C ILE A 112 -1.94 12.24 -9.53
N GLU A 113 -2.73 12.88 -10.39
CA GLU A 113 -4.18 12.67 -10.45
C GLU A 113 -4.49 11.26 -11.00
N TYR A 114 -3.58 10.72 -11.82
CA TYR A 114 -3.63 9.31 -12.23
C TYR A 114 -3.40 8.36 -11.08
N VAL A 115 -2.47 8.70 -10.18
CA VAL A 115 -2.16 7.91 -8.99
C VAL A 115 -3.37 7.91 -8.06
N ASP A 116 -3.99 9.07 -7.83
CA ASP A 116 -5.21 9.21 -7.03
C ASP A 116 -6.35 8.33 -7.61
N ALA A 117 -6.56 8.35 -8.93
CA ALA A 117 -7.59 7.54 -9.58
C ALA A 117 -7.34 6.02 -9.43
N ILE A 118 -6.06 5.60 -9.43
CA ILE A 118 -5.69 4.21 -9.17
C ILE A 118 -5.86 3.88 -7.69
N GLU A 119 -5.51 4.77 -6.76
CA GLU A 119 -5.73 4.57 -5.32
C GLU A 119 -7.21 4.31 -5.04
N GLU A 120 -8.10 5.18 -5.52
CA GLU A 120 -9.55 5.03 -5.38
C GLU A 120 -10.02 3.67 -5.94
N CYS A 121 -9.53 3.31 -7.13
CA CYS A 121 -9.83 2.04 -7.77
C CYS A 121 -9.37 0.82 -6.94
N LEU A 122 -8.15 0.86 -6.39
CA LEU A 122 -7.60 -0.22 -5.56
C LEU A 122 -8.38 -0.37 -4.26
N ILE A 123 -8.74 0.74 -3.60
CA ILE A 123 -9.57 0.75 -2.39
C ILE A 123 -10.92 0.09 -2.69
N GLU A 124 -11.58 0.48 -3.78
CA GLU A 124 -12.86 -0.11 -4.19
C GLU A 124 -12.76 -1.63 -4.42
N ILE A 125 -11.75 -2.08 -5.17
CA ILE A 125 -11.56 -3.51 -5.46
C ILE A 125 -11.32 -4.29 -4.16
N ILE A 126 -10.45 -3.79 -3.28
CA ILE A 126 -10.11 -4.48 -2.03
C ILE A 126 -11.33 -4.56 -1.12
N GLN A 127 -12.11 -3.48 -0.99
CA GLN A 127 -13.34 -3.49 -0.20
C GLN A 127 -14.41 -4.44 -0.75
N GLN A 128 -14.41 -4.70 -2.06
CA GLN A 128 -15.37 -5.62 -2.70
C GLN A 128 -14.93 -7.09 -2.66
N GLN A 129 -13.63 -7.36 -2.78
CA GLN A 129 -13.10 -8.71 -2.96
C GLN A 129 -12.53 -9.33 -1.68
N VAL A 130 -12.09 -8.50 -0.73
CA VAL A 130 -11.43 -8.93 0.51
C VAL A 130 -12.38 -8.73 1.68
N LYS A 131 -12.38 -9.69 2.61
CA LYS A 131 -13.17 -9.56 3.83
C LYS A 131 -12.67 -8.38 4.67
N PRO A 132 -13.55 -7.64 5.38
CA PRO A 132 -13.15 -6.50 6.19
C PRO A 132 -12.06 -6.81 7.21
N GLU A 133 -12.03 -8.03 7.76
CA GLU A 133 -11.06 -8.50 8.74
C GLU A 133 -9.67 -8.81 8.17
N ASP A 134 -9.54 -8.87 6.84
CA ASP A 134 -8.32 -9.16 6.07
C ASP A 134 -7.89 -7.95 5.22
N ALA A 135 -8.54 -6.78 5.34
CA ALA A 135 -8.27 -5.60 4.50
C ALA A 135 -7.03 -4.79 4.92
N TYR A 136 -5.87 -5.44 5.06
CA TYR A 136 -4.59 -4.86 5.50
C TYR A 136 -4.17 -3.60 4.75
N PHE A 137 -4.32 -3.57 3.42
CA PHE A 137 -3.94 -2.42 2.58
C PHE A 137 -4.63 -1.14 3.06
N VAL A 138 -5.96 -1.18 3.23
CA VAL A 138 -6.77 -0.02 3.64
C VAL A 138 -6.36 0.48 5.02
N GLN A 139 -5.91 -0.42 5.90
CA GLN A 139 -5.47 -0.09 7.25
C GLN A 139 -4.09 0.57 7.27
N ALA A 140 -3.24 0.27 6.28
CA ALA A 140 -1.91 0.83 6.15
C ALA A 140 -1.90 2.24 5.50
N LEU A 141 -2.85 2.54 4.60
CA LEU A 141 -2.90 3.79 3.83
C LEU A 141 -2.73 5.06 4.67
N GLY A 142 -3.36 5.12 5.85
CA GLY A 142 -3.35 6.34 6.66
C GLY A 142 -2.00 6.66 7.31
N SER A 143 -1.13 5.67 7.53
CA SER A 143 0.11 5.87 8.30
C SER A 143 1.37 5.26 7.68
N GLY A 144 1.24 4.49 6.60
CA GLY A 144 2.31 3.67 6.05
C GLY A 144 2.64 2.43 6.89
N SER A 145 1.82 2.11 7.89
CA SER A 145 2.03 0.98 8.78
C SER A 145 0.70 0.43 9.28
N LEU A 146 0.70 -0.84 9.68
CA LEU A 146 -0.48 -1.46 10.28
C LEU A 146 -0.66 -0.98 11.73
N PRO A 147 -1.90 -0.68 12.17
CA PRO A 147 -2.19 -0.50 13.60
C PRO A 147 -1.89 -1.78 14.40
N GLN A 148 -1.64 -1.66 15.71
CA GLN A 148 -1.21 -2.80 16.54
C GLN A 148 -2.12 -4.04 16.43
N ILE A 149 -3.45 -3.85 16.43
CA ILE A 149 -4.42 -4.94 16.30
C ILE A 149 -4.22 -5.73 14.99
N TRP A 150 -3.80 -5.06 13.92
CA TRP A 150 -3.52 -5.66 12.62
C TRP A 150 -2.12 -6.27 12.53
N ILE A 151 -1.15 -5.70 13.25
CA ILE A 151 0.18 -6.31 13.41
C ILE A 151 0.03 -7.68 14.06
N ASP A 152 -0.72 -7.79 15.16
CA ASP A 152 -0.89 -9.07 15.88
C ASP A 152 -1.54 -10.13 14.98
N LYS A 153 -2.54 -9.73 14.19
CA LYS A 153 -3.15 -10.59 13.15
C LYS A 153 -2.11 -11.03 12.11
N ALA A 154 -1.34 -10.09 11.55
CA ALA A 154 -0.32 -10.39 10.55
C ALA A 154 0.74 -11.35 11.11
N LEU A 155 1.21 -11.11 12.34
CA LEU A 155 2.15 -11.99 13.03
C LEU A 155 1.58 -13.40 13.21
N SER A 156 0.29 -13.52 13.58
CA SER A 156 -0.35 -14.84 13.71
C SER A 156 -0.38 -15.66 12.41
N LEU A 157 -0.36 -14.99 11.25
CA LEU A 157 -0.27 -15.63 9.93
C LEU A 157 1.17 -15.97 9.53
N LEU A 158 2.15 -15.25 10.08
CA LEU A 158 3.57 -15.41 9.81
C LEU A 158 4.24 -16.45 10.72
N SER A 159 3.71 -16.61 11.93
CA SER A 159 4.08 -17.68 12.85
C SER A 159 3.65 -19.00 12.24
N GLU A 160 4.64 -19.87 11.99
CA GLU A 160 4.34 -21.28 11.72
C GLU A 160 3.61 -21.80 12.95
N LYS A 161 2.33 -22.18 12.81
CA LYS A 161 1.73 -23.03 13.83
C LYS A 161 2.64 -24.27 13.91
N PRO A 162 3.14 -24.62 15.11
CA PRO A 162 3.82 -25.89 15.29
C PRO A 162 2.88 -26.94 14.71
N VAL A 163 3.38 -27.74 13.77
CA VAL A 163 2.70 -28.97 13.39
C VAL A 163 2.57 -29.74 14.70
N GLU A 164 1.37 -29.81 15.27
CA GLU A 164 1.06 -30.72 16.36
C GLU A 164 1.33 -32.12 15.80
N SER A 165 2.54 -32.60 16.03
CA SER A 165 2.88 -34.00 15.92
C SER A 165 1.90 -34.74 16.82
N VAL A 166 1.04 -35.54 16.20
CA VAL A 166 0.17 -36.51 16.84
C VAL A 166 0.94 -37.17 17.99
N PRO A 167 0.42 -37.17 19.24
CA PRO A 167 1.10 -37.84 20.33
C PRO A 167 0.97 -39.35 20.11
N VAL A 168 2.03 -39.97 19.60
CA VAL A 168 2.26 -41.40 19.83
C VAL A 168 2.68 -41.51 21.28
N ALA A 169 1.77 -42.04 22.09
CA ALA A 169 2.03 -42.39 23.47
C ALA A 169 3.18 -43.40 23.53
N GLU A 170 4.27 -43.05 24.23
CA GLU A 170 4.92 -43.99 25.15
C GLU A 170 5.78 -43.25 26.18
N THR A 171 5.57 -43.68 27.41
CA THR A 171 6.12 -43.29 28.71
C THR A 171 7.65 -43.37 28.74
N THR A 172 8.37 -42.49 29.47
CA THR A 172 9.05 -42.74 30.77
C THR A 172 10.03 -41.58 31.15
N GLU A 173 9.79 -41.00 32.33
CA GLU A 173 10.70 -40.47 33.39
C GLU A 173 11.89 -39.49 33.16
N THR A 174 11.77 -38.35 33.88
CA THR A 174 12.75 -37.55 34.68
C THR A 174 14.10 -37.09 34.11
N THR A 175 14.35 -35.76 34.09
CA THR A 175 15.17 -35.02 35.09
C THR A 175 15.25 -33.51 34.80
N GLU A 176 15.45 -32.74 35.87
CA GLU A 176 15.53 -31.28 35.99
C GLU A 176 16.76 -30.65 35.28
N THR A 177 16.64 -29.40 34.80
CA THR A 177 17.46 -28.24 35.26
C THR A 177 17.18 -26.95 34.46
N ASP A 178 17.27 -25.84 35.19
CA ASP A 178 17.19 -24.43 34.78
C ASP A 178 17.94 -24.06 33.49
N ASN A 179 17.37 -23.13 32.70
CA ASN A 179 18.09 -21.91 32.35
C ASN A 179 17.18 -20.81 31.80
N VAL A 180 17.12 -19.69 32.51
CA VAL A 180 16.56 -18.41 32.05
C VAL A 180 17.61 -17.74 31.16
N GLN A 181 17.34 -17.62 29.87
CA GLN A 181 18.09 -16.72 28.99
C GLN A 181 17.19 -15.64 28.40
N HIS A 182 17.28 -14.46 29.01
CA HIS A 182 17.00 -13.17 28.41
C HIS A 182 17.73 -13.07 27.06
N THR A 183 17.00 -13.15 25.95
CA THR A 183 17.52 -12.71 24.66
C THR A 183 17.17 -11.24 24.50
N GLY A 184 18.21 -10.41 24.56
CA GLY A 184 18.12 -8.98 24.36
C GLY A 184 17.53 -8.65 22.99
N ILE A 185 16.58 -7.73 23.00
CA ILE A 185 16.01 -7.10 21.81
C ILE A 185 17.15 -6.31 21.16
N SER A 186 17.82 -6.91 20.17
CA SER A 186 18.68 -6.18 19.25
C SER A 186 17.82 -5.25 18.42
N LYS A 187 17.89 -3.96 18.73
CA LYS A 187 17.35 -2.89 17.88
C LYS A 187 18.01 -3.01 16.51
N ALA A 188 17.26 -3.51 15.52
CA ALA A 188 17.63 -3.37 14.13
C ALA A 188 17.74 -1.87 13.80
N LEU A 189 18.85 -1.51 13.16
CA LEU A 189 19.11 -0.16 12.67
C LEU A 189 18.04 0.18 11.62
N THR A 190 17.09 1.01 12.03
CA THR A 190 16.10 1.62 11.15
C THR A 190 16.81 2.59 10.21
N GLU A 191 16.90 2.27 8.92
CA GLU A 191 16.88 3.34 7.92
C GLU A 191 15.49 3.98 8.02
N LYS A 192 15.46 5.25 8.42
CA LYS A 192 14.23 6.00 8.58
C LYS A 192 13.61 6.18 7.19
N PRO A 193 12.32 5.92 7.00
CA PRO A 193 11.61 6.43 5.85
C PRO A 193 11.81 7.94 5.79
N ILE A 194 12.14 8.45 4.61
CA ILE A 194 12.18 9.89 4.35
C ILE A 194 10.82 10.43 4.77
N LYS A 195 10.83 11.40 5.70
CA LYS A 195 9.65 11.96 6.35
C LYS A 195 8.64 12.38 5.28
N SER A 196 7.50 11.68 5.20
CA SER A 196 6.35 12.15 4.45
C SER A 196 5.91 13.49 5.04
N VAL A 197 6.04 14.55 4.24
CA VAL A 197 5.64 15.89 4.65
C VAL A 197 4.13 16.01 4.50
N LYS A 198 3.47 15.84 5.66
CA LYS A 198 2.11 16.27 6.04
C LYS A 198 0.89 15.49 5.49
N PRO A 199 -0.08 15.20 6.37
CA PRO A 199 -1.37 14.63 5.99
C PRO A 199 -2.35 15.72 5.54
N LYS A 200 -2.97 15.51 4.38
CA LYS A 200 -4.28 16.02 3.98
C LYS A 200 -4.86 14.86 3.16
N HIS A 201 -6.01 14.27 3.40
CA HIS A 201 -7.23 14.81 3.97
C HIS A 201 -8.11 13.62 4.39
N LEU A 202 -8.55 13.56 5.66
CA LEU A 202 -9.72 12.75 6.02
C LEU A 202 -10.97 13.61 5.86
N ALA A 203 -12.06 12.95 5.43
CA ALA A 203 -13.46 13.39 5.38
C ALA A 203 -13.89 14.25 4.18
N VAL A 204 -14.50 13.60 3.19
CA VAL A 204 -15.64 14.17 2.45
C VAL A 204 -16.80 13.19 2.50
N THR A 205 -17.52 13.18 3.63
CA THR A 205 -18.89 12.68 3.66
C THR A 205 -19.84 13.80 3.26
N ARG A 206 -20.61 13.53 2.20
CA ARG A 206 -22.00 13.97 1.96
C ARG A 206 -22.37 15.43 2.30
N ARG A 207 -22.66 16.21 1.25
CA ARG A 207 -24.01 16.73 0.95
C ARG A 207 -24.01 17.50 -0.39
N ARG A 208 -24.49 16.84 -1.44
CA ARG A 208 -25.27 17.50 -2.50
C ARG A 208 -26.70 17.67 -1.99
N HIS A 209 -27.38 18.71 -2.51
CA HIS A 209 -28.71 19.24 -2.18
C HIS A 209 -28.70 20.08 -0.89
N VAL A 210 -29.05 21.38 -0.90
CA VAL A 210 -30.24 22.02 -1.47
C VAL A 210 -29.94 23.49 -1.83
N ALA A 211 -30.70 24.00 -2.80
CA ALA A 211 -31.05 25.40 -3.16
C ALA A 211 -30.76 26.49 -2.09
N GLU A 212 -30.51 27.76 -2.40
CA GLU A 212 -31.28 28.63 -3.28
C GLU A 212 -30.60 30.02 -3.30
N SER A 213 -30.87 30.79 -4.35
CA SER A 213 -30.48 32.19 -4.58
C SER A 213 -30.93 33.16 -3.48
N VAL A 214 -30.11 34.17 -3.12
CA VAL A 214 -30.59 35.56 -2.93
C VAL A 214 -29.47 36.57 -3.20
N THR A 215 -29.79 37.53 -4.06
CA THR A 215 -29.09 38.76 -4.46
C THR A 215 -29.02 39.86 -3.39
N ASN A 216 -28.03 40.76 -3.53
CA ASN A 216 -28.04 42.23 -3.35
C ASN A 216 -27.08 42.86 -2.31
N LYS A 217 -26.30 43.82 -2.83
CA LYS A 217 -25.99 45.20 -2.36
C LYS A 217 -25.59 45.35 -0.87
N HIS A 218 -24.53 46.08 -0.49
CA HIS A 218 -24.46 47.54 -0.59
C HIS A 218 -23.11 48.08 -0.08
N LEU A 219 -22.76 49.26 -0.58
CA LEU A 219 -21.64 50.14 -0.25
C LEU A 219 -21.58 50.52 1.24
N SER A 220 -20.37 50.82 1.74
CA SER A 220 -20.10 51.96 2.64
C SER A 220 -18.61 52.31 2.70
N LYS A 221 -18.24 53.41 2.04
CA LYS A 221 -17.08 54.25 2.37
C LYS A 221 -17.38 55.01 3.66
N THR A 222 -16.46 55.01 4.62
CA THR A 222 -16.33 56.13 5.59
C THR A 222 -14.87 56.43 5.88
N ARG A 223 -14.60 57.73 5.99
CA ARG A 223 -13.33 58.46 6.03
C ARG A 223 -13.20 59.13 7.41
N ARG A 224 -11.95 59.46 7.80
CA ARG A 224 -11.48 60.33 8.94
C ARG A 224 -11.12 59.56 10.23
N SER A 225 -10.09 59.90 11.01
CA SER A 225 -9.22 61.09 11.09
C SER A 225 -7.91 60.78 11.85
N ARG A 226 -6.91 61.65 11.64
CA ARG A 226 -5.65 61.89 12.36
C ARG A 226 -5.62 61.52 13.86
N HIS A 227 -4.47 61.00 14.31
CA HIS A 227 -3.58 61.80 15.16
C HIS A 227 -2.11 61.50 14.85
#